data_AF-A0A7S2PTZ8-F1
#
_entry.id   AF-A0A7S2PTZ8-F1
#
_cell.length_a   1.000
_cell.length_b   1.000
_cell.length_c   1.000
_cell.angle_alpha   90.00
_cell.angle_beta   90.00
_cell.angle_gamma   90.00
#
_symmetry.space_group_name_H-M   'P 1'
#
loop_
_entity.id
_entity.type
_entity.pdbx_description
1 polymer ?
#
loop_
_entity_poly.entity_id
_entity_poly.type
_entity_poly.pdbx_seq_one_letter_code
_entity_poly.pdbx_strand_id
1 'polypeptide(L)'
;MHGFLRMYWAKKILEWTPNPATALDIAQYLNDNFALDGNDPNGYVGVGWSIMGVHDMGWKERNIFGKIRFMNYAGCKRKFKVQDFVARYPVALVNADSIAQSTQNSCGLKRKTGSESSSSSTKKKTKK
;
A
#
# COMPACT_ATOMS: atom_id res chain seq x y z
N MET A 1 12.91 6.36 4.65
CA MET A 1 11.53 6.37 4.10
C MET A 1 10.64 7.29 4.93
N HIS A 2 9.73 8.07 4.35
CA HIS A 2 8.85 8.97 5.13
C HIS A 2 8.01 8.18 6.15
N GLY A 3 7.94 8.64 7.41
CA GLY A 3 7.33 7.88 8.52
C GLY A 3 5.89 7.43 8.27
N PHE A 4 5.06 8.29 7.67
CA PHE A 4 3.69 7.91 7.28
C PHE A 4 3.65 6.73 6.30
N LEU A 5 4.62 6.66 5.39
CA LEU A 5 4.68 5.61 4.39
C LEU A 5 5.28 4.32 4.94
N ARG A 6 6.14 4.37 5.97
CA ARG A 6 6.63 3.17 6.66
C ARG A 6 5.45 2.37 7.26
N MET A 7 4.52 3.07 7.91
CA MET A 7 3.28 2.45 8.43
C MET A 7 2.45 1.79 7.32
N TYR A 8 2.25 2.52 6.21
CA TYR A 8 1.49 1.99 5.07
C TYR A 8 2.17 0.77 4.45
N TRP A 9 3.48 0.86 4.24
CA TRP A 9 4.31 -0.17 3.63
C TRP A 9 4.32 -1.46 4.45
N ALA A 10 4.62 -1.39 5.74
CA ALA A 10 4.64 -2.57 6.61
C ALA A 10 3.26 -3.26 6.69
N LYS A 11 2.18 -2.49 6.69
CA LYS A 11 0.81 -3.04 6.64
C LYS A 11 0.47 -3.72 5.31
N LYS A 12 1.07 -3.29 4.20
CA LYS A 12 0.91 -3.97 2.90
C LYS A 12 1.71 -5.26 2.82
N ILE A 13 2.87 -5.33 3.47
CA ILE A 13 3.59 -6.60 3.63
C ILE A 13 2.68 -7.60 4.34
N LEU A 14 2.11 -7.23 5.48
CA LEU A 14 1.15 -8.09 6.20
C LEU A 14 -0.03 -8.54 5.34
N GLU A 15 -0.59 -7.66 4.50
CA GLU A 15 -1.73 -8.00 3.62
C GLU A 15 -1.38 -9.00 2.53
N TRP A 16 -0.14 -9.01 2.05
CA TRP A 16 0.29 -9.76 0.86
C TRP A 16 1.18 -10.96 1.18
N THR A 17 1.49 -11.19 2.45
CA THR A 17 2.21 -12.38 2.93
C THR A 17 1.25 -13.42 3.50
N PRO A 18 1.62 -14.72 3.46
CA PRO A 18 0.75 -15.80 3.89
C PRO A 18 0.46 -15.82 5.40
N ASN A 19 1.38 -15.32 6.23
CA ASN A 19 1.26 -15.33 7.68
C ASN A 19 1.99 -14.13 8.31
N PRO A 20 1.60 -13.70 9.53
CA PRO A 20 2.15 -12.50 10.16
C PRO A 20 3.61 -12.63 10.61
N ALA A 21 4.09 -13.85 10.91
CA ALA A 21 5.49 -14.06 11.27
C ALA A 21 6.41 -13.78 10.08
N THR A 22 6.08 -14.34 8.90
CA THR A 22 6.78 -14.04 7.65
C THR A 22 6.67 -12.56 7.29
N ALA A 23 5.54 -11.92 7.55
CA ALA A 23 5.39 -10.47 7.35
C ALA A 23 6.39 -9.67 8.19
N LEU A 24 6.52 -10.04 9.47
CA LEU A 24 7.43 -9.41 10.42
C LEU A 24 8.89 -9.59 9.98
N ASP A 25 9.29 -10.80 9.66
CA ASP A 25 10.66 -11.11 9.22
C ASP A 25 11.04 -10.34 7.97
N ILE A 26 10.16 -10.32 6.95
CA ILE A 26 10.39 -9.58 5.70
C ILE A 26 10.47 -8.08 5.97
N ALA A 27 9.54 -7.53 6.74
CA ALA A 27 9.52 -6.10 7.02
C ALA A 27 10.73 -5.66 7.84
N GLN A 28 11.15 -6.45 8.83
CA GLN A 28 12.34 -6.16 9.63
C GLN A 28 13.61 -6.23 8.77
N TYR A 29 13.76 -7.31 7.99
CA TYR A 29 14.88 -7.48 7.08
C TYR A 29 15.00 -6.30 6.10
N LEU A 30 13.91 -5.92 5.44
CA LEU A 30 13.93 -4.79 4.51
C LEU A 30 14.20 -3.45 5.20
N ASN A 31 13.70 -3.24 6.41
CA ASN A 31 14.00 -2.03 7.17
C ASN A 31 15.49 -1.94 7.50
N ASP A 32 16.08 -3.00 8.03
CA ASP A 32 17.44 -2.98 8.55
C ASP A 32 18.50 -2.94 7.45
N ASN A 33 18.21 -3.49 6.27
CA ASN A 33 19.15 -3.51 5.15
C ASN A 33 19.12 -2.22 4.30
N PHE A 34 17.96 -1.57 4.18
CA PHE A 34 17.79 -0.46 3.22
C PHE A 34 17.56 0.91 3.87
N ALA A 35 17.12 0.96 5.13
CA ALA A 35 16.94 2.22 5.82
C ALA A 35 18.27 2.70 6.42
N LEU A 36 18.65 3.96 6.15
CA LEU A 36 19.83 4.56 6.77
C LEU A 36 19.74 4.65 8.30
N ASP A 37 18.50 4.70 8.81
CA ASP A 37 18.12 4.66 10.22
C ASP A 37 17.61 3.27 10.64
N GLY A 38 18.03 2.22 9.92
CA GLY A 38 17.71 0.82 10.22
C GLY A 38 18.53 0.27 11.39
N ASN A 39 18.24 -0.98 11.78
CA ASN A 39 18.92 -1.69 12.87
C ASN A 39 18.88 -0.92 14.21
N ASP A 40 17.76 -0.21 14.42
CA ASP A 40 17.51 0.65 15.56
C ASP A 40 16.23 0.18 16.28
N PRO A 41 16.14 0.32 17.63
CA PRO A 41 14.95 -0.05 18.37
C PRO A 41 13.66 0.61 17.85
N ASN A 42 13.73 1.83 17.32
CA ASN A 42 12.55 2.50 16.73
C ASN A 42 12.08 1.79 15.46
N GLY A 43 13.00 1.20 14.68
CA GLY A 43 12.67 0.36 13.53
C GLY A 43 11.88 -0.88 13.96
N TYR A 44 12.41 -1.61 14.95
CA TYR A 44 11.77 -2.81 15.49
C TYR A 44 10.36 -2.53 16.05
N VAL A 45 10.25 -1.49 16.88
CA VAL A 45 8.96 -1.07 17.46
C VAL A 45 8.02 -0.51 16.38
N GLY A 46 8.53 0.19 15.37
CA GLY A 46 7.74 0.73 14.26
C GLY A 46 7.13 -0.36 13.37
N VAL A 47 7.89 -1.41 13.07
CA VAL A 47 7.38 -2.60 12.37
C VAL A 47 6.40 -3.37 13.27
N GLY A 48 6.74 -3.56 14.54
CA GLY A 48 5.86 -4.19 15.54
C GLY A 48 4.52 -3.47 15.71
N TRP A 49 4.51 -2.13 15.75
CA TRP A 49 3.30 -1.32 15.76
C TRP A 49 2.45 -1.56 14.51
N SER A 50 3.09 -1.70 13.35
CA SER A 50 2.40 -1.83 12.07
C SER A 50 1.76 -3.21 11.89
N ILE A 51 2.45 -4.28 12.29
CA ILE A 51 2.07 -5.68 12.03
C ILE A 51 1.36 -6.31 13.22
N MET A 52 1.89 -6.13 14.44
CA MET A 52 1.38 -6.75 15.66
C MET A 52 0.51 -5.79 16.50
N GLY A 53 0.48 -4.50 16.17
CA GLY A 53 -0.29 -3.51 16.92
C GLY A 53 0.32 -3.12 18.27
N VAL A 54 1.64 -3.30 18.43
CA VAL A 54 2.36 -2.88 19.64
C VAL A 54 2.14 -1.38 19.87
N HIS A 55 1.73 -0.99 21.08
CA HIS A 55 1.36 0.39 21.43
C HIS A 55 0.17 0.99 20.64
N ASP A 56 -0.61 0.17 19.91
CA ASP A 56 -1.88 0.58 19.31
C ASP A 56 -3.07 -0.08 20.01
N MET A 57 -4.26 0.44 19.76
CA MET A 57 -5.52 -0.14 20.21
C MET A 57 -6.11 -1.09 19.16
N GLY A 58 -7.11 -1.88 19.56
CA GLY A 58 -7.88 -2.71 18.64
C GLY A 58 -8.84 -1.89 17.77
N TRP A 59 -8.92 -2.25 16.49
CA TRP A 59 -9.80 -1.63 15.49
C TRP A 59 -10.90 -2.60 15.03
N LYS A 60 -11.83 -2.09 14.21
CA LYS A 60 -12.87 -2.91 13.58
C LYS A 60 -12.25 -4.09 12.84
N GLU A 61 -12.76 -5.28 13.15
CA GLU A 61 -12.26 -6.53 12.60
C GLU A 61 -12.39 -6.61 11.07
N ARG A 62 -11.36 -7.11 10.41
CA ARG A 62 -11.28 -7.31 8.97
C ARG A 62 -10.55 -8.60 8.64
N ASN A 63 -10.90 -9.20 7.49
CA ASN A 63 -10.16 -10.33 6.96
C ASN A 63 -8.67 -10.00 6.83
N ILE A 64 -7.82 -10.98 7.09
CA ILE A 64 -6.34 -10.90 7.13
C ILE A 64 -5.81 -10.11 8.33
N PHE A 65 -6.29 -8.88 8.55
CA PHE A 65 -5.77 -8.01 9.61
C PHE A 65 -6.31 -8.29 11.01
N GLY A 66 -7.45 -8.98 11.14
CA GLY A 66 -8.16 -9.06 12.41
C GLY A 66 -8.47 -7.65 12.92
N LYS A 67 -8.05 -7.35 14.15
CA LYS A 67 -8.26 -6.05 14.81
C LYS A 67 -7.08 -5.06 14.63
N ILE A 68 -6.08 -5.38 13.81
CA ILE A 68 -4.97 -4.47 13.55
C ILE A 68 -5.45 -3.25 12.76
N ARG A 69 -4.92 -2.07 13.07
CA ARG A 69 -5.25 -0.83 12.35
C ARG A 69 -5.03 -0.99 10.86
N PHE A 70 -6.09 -0.80 10.08
CA PHE A 70 -6.05 -0.91 8.63
C PHE A 70 -5.69 0.41 7.95
N MET A 71 -4.87 0.33 6.89
CA MET A 71 -4.56 1.45 6.01
C MET A 71 -4.74 1.05 4.54
N ASN A 72 -5.43 1.89 3.76
CA ASN A 72 -5.67 1.66 2.34
C ASN A 72 -5.28 2.87 1.48
N TYR A 73 -5.16 2.59 0.19
CA TYR A 73 -4.77 3.57 -0.82
C TYR A 73 -5.74 4.75 -0.91
N ALA A 74 -7.05 4.49 -0.82
CA ALA A 74 -8.07 5.54 -0.80
C ALA A 74 -7.90 6.50 0.41
N GLY A 75 -7.50 5.96 1.57
CA GLY A 75 -7.16 6.75 2.75
C GLY A 75 -5.93 7.62 2.54
N CYS A 76 -4.89 7.10 1.88
CA CYS A 76 -3.70 7.88 1.53
C CYS A 76 -4.03 9.02 0.57
N LYS A 77 -4.86 8.78 -0.46
CA LYS A 77 -5.30 9.80 -1.41
C LYS A 77 -6.00 11.00 -0.76
N ARG A 78 -6.73 10.77 0.34
CA ARG A 78 -7.38 11.85 1.10
C ARG A 78 -6.41 12.67 1.95
N LYS A 79 -5.23 12.13 2.26
CA LYS A 79 -4.24 12.76 3.15
C LYS A 79 -3.15 13.54 2.40
N PHE A 80 -2.72 13.06 1.24
CA PHE A 80 -1.70 13.71 0.44
C PHE A 80 -1.83 13.37 -1.05
N LYS A 81 -1.15 14.15 -1.90
CA LYS A 81 -1.10 13.93 -3.35
C LYS A 81 -0.21 12.73 -3.68
N VAL A 82 -0.84 11.56 -3.78
CA VAL A 82 -0.13 10.30 -4.04
C VAL A 82 0.54 10.30 -5.41
N GLN A 83 -0.09 10.92 -6.42
CA GLN A 83 0.48 10.99 -7.77
C GLN A 83 1.80 11.77 -7.78
N ASP A 84 1.85 12.92 -7.14
CA ASP A 84 3.07 13.72 -6.98
C ASP A 84 4.15 12.95 -6.20
N PHE A 85 3.78 12.11 -5.23
CA PHE A 85 4.73 11.22 -4.57
C PHE A 85 5.28 10.16 -5.54
N VAL A 86 4.43 9.47 -6.30
CA VAL A 86 4.87 8.44 -7.25
C VAL A 86 5.74 9.04 -8.36
N ALA A 87 5.39 10.22 -8.87
CA ALA A 87 6.15 10.92 -9.91
C ALA A 87 7.59 11.26 -9.48
N ARG A 88 7.85 11.40 -8.17
CA ARG A 88 9.22 11.61 -7.65
C ARG A 88 10.11 10.38 -7.76
N TYR A 89 9.56 9.19 -7.96
CA TYR A 89 10.30 7.93 -8.00
C TYR A 89 10.01 7.14 -9.29
N PRO A 90 10.43 7.64 -10.46
CA PRO A 90 10.10 7.03 -11.76
C PRO A 90 10.66 5.61 -11.93
N VAL A 91 11.84 5.33 -11.37
CA VAL A 91 12.45 3.98 -11.40
C VAL A 91 11.57 2.96 -10.68
N ALA A 92 11.01 3.34 -9.53
CA ALA A 92 10.11 2.47 -8.78
C ALA A 92 8.81 2.21 -9.55
N LEU A 93 8.30 3.20 -10.30
CA LEU A 93 7.12 3.04 -11.14
C LEU A 93 7.37 2.03 -12.28
N VAL A 94 8.49 2.17 -13.01
CA VAL A 94 8.85 1.22 -14.09
C VAL A 94 9.00 -0.21 -13.56
N ASN A 95 9.63 -0.36 -12.39
CA ASN A 95 9.77 -1.67 -11.75
C ASN A 95 8.42 -2.25 -11.30
N ALA A 96 7.51 -1.42 -10.79
CA ALA A 96 6.17 -1.88 -10.43
C ALA A 96 5.36 -2.31 -11.67
N ASP A 97 5.46 -1.55 -12.77
CA ASP A 97 4.76 -1.84 -14.01
C ASP A 97 5.28 -3.12 -14.68
N SER A 98 6.60 -3.36 -14.65
CA SER A 98 7.18 -4.58 -15.20
C SER A 98 6.74 -5.84 -14.44
N ILE A 99 6.67 -5.77 -13.11
CA ILE A 99 6.16 -6.86 -12.26
C ILE A 99 4.64 -7.04 -12.44
N ALA A 100 3.90 -5.95 -12.59
CA ALA A 100 2.47 -6.04 -12.88
C ALA A 100 2.22 -6.77 -14.21
N GLN A 101 2.99 -6.46 -15.25
CA GLN A 101 2.89 -7.10 -16.56
C GLN A 101 3.29 -8.59 -16.51
N SER A 102 4.37 -8.93 -15.81
CA SER A 102 4.79 -10.34 -15.65
C SER A 102 3.74 -11.18 -14.93
N THR A 103 3.08 -10.61 -13.92
CA THR A 103 2.00 -11.25 -13.17
C THR A 103 0.74 -11.48 -14.02
N GLN A 104 0.42 -10.57 -14.96
CA GLN A 104 -0.71 -10.76 -15.89
C GLN A 104 -0.42 -11.88 -16.90
N ASN A 105 0.84 -12.00 -17.36
CA ASN A 105 1.25 -13.03 -18.32
C ASN A 105 1.26 -14.43 -17.70
N SER A 106 1.57 -14.56 -16.41
CA SER A 106 1.52 -15.84 -15.69
C SER A 106 0.10 -16.25 -15.27
N CYS A 107 -0.82 -15.30 -15.11
CA CYS A 107 -2.20 -15.54 -14.66
C CYS A 107 -3.24 -15.58 -15.81
N GLY A 108 -2.86 -15.23 -17.04
CA GLY A 108 -3.72 -15.35 -18.22
C GLY A 108 -4.93 -14.40 -18.28
N LEU A 109 -5.03 -13.41 -17.39
CA LEU A 109 -6.08 -12.39 -17.45
C LEU A 109 -5.59 -11.18 -18.26
N LYS A 110 -6.14 -11.00 -19.47
CA LYS A 110 -5.97 -9.77 -20.26
C LYS A 110 -6.73 -8.62 -19.59
N ARG A 111 -6.02 -7.60 -19.08
CA ARG A 111 -6.62 -6.30 -18.75
C ARG A 111 -7.22 -5.67 -20.01
N LYS A 112 -8.54 -5.49 -20.06
CA LYS A 112 -9.16 -4.54 -21.00
C LYS A 112 -8.73 -3.14 -20.55
N THR A 113 -7.84 -2.51 -21.32
CA THR A 113 -7.50 -1.11 -21.18
C THR A 113 -8.68 -0.28 -21.70
N GLY A 114 -9.56 0.15 -20.78
CA GLY A 114 -10.56 1.16 -21.07
C GLY A 114 -9.91 2.54 -21.08
N SER A 115 -9.47 2.97 -22.25
CA SER A 115 -9.30 4.39 -22.58
C SER A 115 -10.68 4.99 -22.85
N GLU A 116 -11.23 5.75 -21.91
CA GLU A 116 -12.35 6.64 -22.21
C GLU A 116 -11.94 8.09 -21.96
N SER A 117 -11.37 8.67 -23.02
CA SER A 117 -11.53 10.07 -23.36
C SER A 117 -12.90 10.26 -24.02
N SER A 118 -13.78 11.09 -23.46
CA SER A 118 -14.86 11.86 -24.13
C SER A 118 -15.84 12.38 -23.07
N SER A 119 -15.80 13.67 -22.76
CA SER A 119 -16.59 14.75 -23.37
C SER A 119 -18.01 14.87 -22.82
N SER A 120 -18.31 16.10 -22.41
CA SER A 120 -19.59 16.69 -22.00
C SER A 120 -20.87 16.08 -22.59
N SER A 121 -21.91 15.95 -21.76
CA SER A 121 -23.32 16.04 -22.20
C SER A 121 -24.23 16.42 -21.03
N THR A 122 -24.61 17.69 -21.01
CA THR A 122 -25.64 18.31 -20.17
C THR A 122 -27.01 17.67 -20.47
N LYS A 123 -27.71 17.13 -19.47
CA LYS A 123 -29.14 16.77 -19.62
C LYS A 123 -30.00 17.60 -18.65
N LYS A 124 -30.86 18.43 -19.27
CA LYS A 124 -31.95 19.20 -18.66
C LYS A 124 -32.84 18.32 -17.78
N LYS A 125 -33.11 18.75 -16.55
CA LYS A 125 -34.19 18.23 -15.71
C LYS A 125 -35.51 18.86 -16.14
N THR A 126 -36.42 18.05 -16.66
CA THR A 126 -37.81 18.42 -16.95
C THR A 126 -38.66 18.27 -15.67
N LYS A 127 -39.46 19.29 -15.36
CA LYS A 127 -40.49 19.32 -14.31
C LYS A 127 -41.52 18.20 -14.49
N LYS A 128 -41.94 17.60 -13.38
CA LYS A 128 -43.33 17.24 -13.14
C LYS A 128 -43.63 17.38 -11.65
#